data_AF-A0ABD0PG16-F1
#
_entry.id   AF-A0ABD0PG16-F1
#
_cell.length_a   1.000
_cell.length_b   1.000
_cell.length_c   1.000
_cell.angle_alpha   90.00
_cell.angle_beta   90.00
_cell.angle_gamma   90.00
#
_symmetry.space_group_name_H-M   'P 1'
#
loop_
_entity.id
_entity.type
_entity.pdbx_description
1 polymer ?
#
loop_
_entity_poly.entity_id
_entity_poly.type
_entity_poly.pdbx_seq_one_letter_code
_entity_poly.pdbx_strand_id
1 'polypeptide(L)'
;LHLLVQWYNKLKQTTLEVEAPLIKVEIENVDRQINRAETELTWQDQNCWNYICTLKDTVYKLERRVQKSKDNVEMMEVLMNGWSKQPMLCRKDHKKESTLQLDDRAARVAKTYNNLRKDGETIHNLLQENLILLAADSSSDAWKAYLEYVDDMVVEGFFSAVSTSLEFFIENMEGSLRQAPLFEAQMLLMGSEIKFKPSLDRDDGDGLYELVEELLGDVFKMSAQVKRVAPHLSVEDYQ
;
A
#
# COMPACT_ATOMS: atom_id res chain seq x y z
N LEU A 1 24.53 22.81 19.69
CA LEU A 1 25.43 21.66 19.40
C LEU A 1 24.75 20.34 19.72
N HIS A 2 24.18 20.11 20.90
CA HIS A 2 23.47 18.85 21.22
C HIS A 2 22.40 18.44 20.19
N LEU A 3 21.51 19.37 19.81
CA LEU A 3 20.48 19.10 18.79
C LEU A 3 21.06 18.70 17.42
N LEU A 4 22.19 19.28 17.02
CA LEU A 4 22.87 18.93 15.77
C LEU A 4 23.33 17.48 15.80
N VAL A 5 23.99 17.07 16.89
CA VAL A 5 24.43 15.68 17.10
C VAL A 5 23.24 14.73 17.09
N GLN A 6 22.15 15.08 17.76
CA GLN A 6 20.94 14.26 17.79
C GLN A 6 20.35 14.05 16.38
N TRP A 7 20.17 15.12 15.61
CA TRP A 7 19.60 15.03 14.25
C TRP A 7 20.53 14.28 13.28
N TYR A 8 21.82 14.54 13.36
CA TYR A 8 22.81 13.86 12.54
C TYR A 8 22.89 12.35 12.85
N ASN A 9 22.92 11.99 14.13
CA ASN A 9 22.92 10.58 14.53
C ASN A 9 21.63 9.89 14.12
N LYS A 10 20.48 10.57 14.25
CA LYS A 10 19.19 10.05 13.79
C LYS A 10 19.23 9.74 12.30
N LEU A 11 19.69 10.67 11.46
CA LEU A 11 19.88 10.45 10.03
C LEU A 11 20.75 9.20 9.76
N LYS A 12 21.93 9.11 10.37
CA LYS A 12 22.83 7.96 10.16
C LYS A 12 22.25 6.62 10.63
N GLN A 13 21.38 6.62 11.64
CA GLN A 13 20.83 5.40 12.25
C GLN A 13 19.51 4.94 11.61
N THR A 14 18.71 5.85 11.06
CA THR A 14 17.36 5.52 10.57
C THR A 14 17.22 5.53 9.04
N THR A 15 18.22 6.03 8.30
CA THR A 15 18.23 5.97 6.84
C THR A 15 18.29 4.53 6.36
N LEU A 16 17.34 4.16 5.49
CA LEU A 16 17.26 2.84 4.88
C LEU A 16 18.23 2.71 3.72
N GLU A 17 18.55 1.48 3.32
CA GLU A 17 19.47 1.21 2.20
C GLU A 17 18.98 1.82 0.89
N VAL A 18 17.67 1.86 0.66
CA VAL A 18 17.05 2.46 -0.54
C VAL A 18 17.02 3.99 -0.50
N GLU A 19 17.08 4.59 0.69
CA GLU A 19 17.11 6.04 0.86
C GLU A 19 18.54 6.59 0.84
N ALA A 20 19.52 5.80 1.29
CA ALA A 20 20.91 6.23 1.45
C ALA A 20 21.52 6.80 0.16
N PRO A 21 21.33 6.20 -1.03
CA PRO A 21 21.84 6.77 -2.28
C PRO A 21 21.22 8.13 -2.63
N LEU A 22 19.95 8.36 -2.25
CA LEU A 22 19.22 9.59 -2.58
C LEU A 22 19.74 10.80 -1.79
N ILE A 23 20.12 10.59 -0.52
CA ILE A 23 20.61 11.67 0.35
C ILE A 23 22.14 11.71 0.50
N LYS A 24 22.86 10.81 -0.18
CA LYS A 24 24.31 10.61 -0.02
C LYS A 24 25.10 11.90 -0.14
N VAL A 25 24.86 12.67 -1.21
CA VAL A 25 25.57 13.92 -1.49
C VAL A 25 25.35 14.96 -0.39
N GLU A 26 24.12 15.06 0.13
CA GLU A 26 23.78 15.98 1.20
C GLU A 26 24.46 15.59 2.52
N ILE A 27 24.47 14.29 2.83
CA ILE A 27 25.15 13.73 4.00
C ILE A 27 26.67 13.96 3.91
N GLU A 28 27.30 13.70 2.77
CA GLU A 28 28.74 13.96 2.57
C GLU A 28 29.09 15.46 2.68
N ASN A 29 28.18 16.35 2.26
CA ASN A 29 28.36 17.78 2.47
C ASN A 29 28.25 18.17 3.96
N VAL A 30 27.32 17.56 4.70
CA VAL A 30 27.24 17.73 6.15
C VAL A 30 28.49 17.21 6.84
N ASP A 31 28.97 16.02 6.46
CA ASP A 31 30.16 15.37 7.01
C ASP A 31 31.41 16.27 6.84
N ARG A 32 31.57 16.89 5.67
CA ARG A 32 32.64 17.88 5.41
C ARG A 32 32.51 19.12 6.28
N GLN A 33 31.30 19.64 6.49
CA GLN A 33 31.10 20.81 7.34
C GLN A 33 31.35 20.51 8.82
N ILE A 34 30.95 19.32 9.30
CA ILE A 34 31.24 18.87 10.66
C ILE A 34 32.76 18.71 10.84
N ASN A 35 33.44 18.04 9.90
CA ASN A 35 34.89 17.86 9.98
C ASN A 35 35.63 19.20 10.08
N ARG A 36 35.28 20.17 9.23
CA ARG A 36 35.84 21.53 9.30
C ARG A 36 35.55 22.22 10.63
N ALA A 37 34.34 22.05 11.18
CA ALA A 37 34.00 22.58 12.49
C ALA A 37 34.88 22.00 13.61
N GLU A 38 35.32 20.75 13.48
CA GLU A 38 36.15 20.04 14.46
C GLU A 38 37.64 20.33 14.34
N THR A 39 38.15 20.51 13.11
CA THR A 39 39.60 20.59 12.86
C THR A 39 40.12 22.03 12.71
N GLU A 40 39.32 22.93 12.16
CA GLU A 40 39.77 24.27 11.72
C GLU A 40 39.13 25.41 12.51
N LEU A 41 37.92 25.23 13.05
CA LEU A 41 37.13 26.32 13.63
C LEU A 41 37.53 26.60 15.09
N THR A 42 37.82 27.86 15.41
CA THR A 42 38.13 28.31 16.77
C THR A 42 37.10 29.32 17.28
N TRP A 43 36.95 29.44 18.60
CA TRP A 43 36.06 30.44 19.22
C TRP A 43 36.50 31.89 18.96
N GLN A 44 37.74 32.09 18.50
CA GLN A 44 38.30 33.40 18.17
C GLN A 44 37.92 33.85 16.75
N ASP A 45 37.41 32.94 15.91
CA ASP A 45 36.96 33.28 14.56
C ASP A 45 35.68 34.11 14.61
N GLN A 46 35.73 35.29 14.00
CA GLN A 46 34.64 36.26 14.00
C GLN A 46 33.33 35.72 13.35
N ASN A 47 33.46 34.72 12.48
CA ASN A 47 32.36 34.04 11.78
C ASN A 47 31.99 32.68 12.37
N CYS A 48 32.62 32.26 13.48
CA CYS A 48 32.40 30.95 14.11
C CYS A 48 30.92 30.69 14.41
N TRP A 49 30.25 31.66 15.02
CA TRP A 49 28.83 31.53 15.37
C TRP A 49 27.93 31.36 14.13
N ASN A 50 28.15 32.17 13.09
CA ASN A 50 27.36 32.09 11.86
C ASN A 50 27.55 30.75 11.14
N TYR A 51 28.78 30.21 11.16
CA TYR A 51 29.07 28.89 10.63
C TYR A 51 28.31 27.80 11.39
N ILE A 52 28.38 27.79 12.72
CA ILE A 52 27.67 26.81 13.56
C ILE A 52 26.15 26.87 13.35
N CYS A 53 25.58 28.08 13.24
CA CYS A 53 24.16 28.27 12.93
C CYS A 53 23.79 27.69 11.55
N THR A 54 24.60 27.97 10.53
CA THR A 54 24.38 27.48 9.16
C THR A 54 24.46 25.95 9.10
N LEU A 55 25.45 25.35 9.77
CA LEU A 55 25.58 23.89 9.86
C LEU A 55 24.37 23.28 10.56
N LYS A 56 23.98 23.83 11.72
CA LYS A 56 22.81 23.36 12.46
C LYS A 56 21.53 23.41 11.60
N ASP A 57 21.32 24.51 10.88
CA ASP A 57 20.15 24.66 10.01
C ASP A 57 20.18 23.69 8.83
N THR A 58 21.36 23.40 8.28
CA THR A 58 21.53 22.42 7.20
C THR A 58 21.16 21.02 7.66
N VAL A 59 21.69 20.57 8.81
CA VAL A 59 21.37 19.25 9.38
C VAL A 59 19.88 19.17 9.74
N TYR A 60 19.33 20.23 10.34
CA TYR A 60 17.91 20.28 10.69
C TYR A 60 16.99 20.14 9.47
N LYS A 61 17.27 20.89 8.39
CA LYS A 61 16.46 20.83 7.17
C LYS A 61 16.53 19.47 6.49
N LEU A 62 17.72 18.84 6.48
CA LEU A 62 17.88 17.49 5.94
C LEU A 62 17.11 16.46 6.78
N GLU A 63 17.28 16.47 8.11
CA GLU A 63 16.57 15.57 9.02
C GLU A 63 15.06 15.71 8.89
N ARG A 64 14.54 16.94 8.82
CA ARG A 64 13.11 17.18 8.67
C ARG A 64 12.53 16.63 7.38
N ARG A 65 13.24 16.79 6.25
CA ARG A 65 12.78 16.26 4.96
C ARG A 65 12.79 14.74 4.93
N VAL A 66 13.88 14.12 5.40
CA VAL A 66 14.01 12.66 5.47
C VAL A 66 12.99 12.07 6.45
N GLN A 67 12.74 12.71 7.59
CA GLN A 67 11.68 12.26 8.49
C GLN A 67 10.31 12.36 7.83
N LYS A 68 10.01 13.47 7.15
CA LYS A 68 8.73 13.64 6.47
C LYS A 68 8.52 12.61 5.35
N SER A 69 9.57 12.24 4.61
CA SER A 69 9.46 11.19 3.60
C SER A 69 9.18 9.82 4.21
N LYS A 70 9.71 9.55 5.41
CA LYS A 70 9.40 8.34 6.19
C LYS A 70 7.96 8.33 6.68
N ASP A 71 7.49 9.44 7.25
CA ASP A 71 6.10 9.59 7.69
C ASP A 71 5.12 9.36 6.52
N ASN A 72 5.51 9.78 5.32
CA ASN A 72 4.75 9.52 4.10
C ASN A 72 4.71 8.02 3.75
N VAL A 73 5.81 7.29 3.86
CA VAL A 73 5.84 5.83 3.67
C VAL A 73 4.97 5.11 4.71
N GLU A 74 5.05 5.51 5.98
CA GLU A 74 4.20 4.96 7.05
C GLU A 74 2.71 5.18 6.73
N MET A 75 2.34 6.36 6.22
CA MET A 75 0.97 6.63 5.77
C MET A 75 0.55 5.71 4.61
N MET A 76 1.45 5.46 3.65
CA MET A 76 1.18 4.50 2.56
C MET A 76 0.94 3.09 3.11
N GLU A 77 1.76 2.62 4.06
CA GLU A 77 1.57 1.33 4.73
C GLU A 77 0.21 1.24 5.44
N VAL A 78 -0.21 2.31 6.13
CA VAL A 78 -1.51 2.37 6.81
C VAL A 78 -2.67 2.21 5.82
N LEU A 79 -2.56 2.80 4.62
CA LEU A 79 -3.54 2.63 3.55
C LEU A 79 -3.59 1.18 3.06
N MET A 80 -2.42 0.61 2.72
CA MET A 80 -2.29 -0.76 2.21
C MET A 80 -2.82 -1.79 3.22
N ASN A 81 -2.43 -1.66 4.49
CA ASN A 81 -2.94 -2.48 5.59
C ASN A 81 -4.45 -2.28 5.84
N GLY A 82 -5.02 -1.18 5.36
CA GLY A 82 -6.46 -0.93 5.38
C GLY A 82 -7.24 -1.86 4.45
N TRP A 83 -6.64 -2.29 3.34
CA TRP A 83 -7.30 -3.06 2.29
C TRP A 83 -7.65 -4.49 2.73
N SER A 84 -6.90 -5.07 3.66
CA SER A 84 -7.11 -6.42 4.21
C SER A 84 -7.93 -6.43 5.51
N LYS A 85 -8.41 -5.30 6.01
CA LYS A 85 -9.18 -5.25 7.28
C LYS A 85 -10.51 -6.00 7.21
N GLN A 86 -11.12 -6.06 6.04
CA GLN A 86 -12.38 -6.76 5.82
C GLN A 86 -12.38 -7.41 4.43
N PRO A 87 -12.93 -8.62 4.30
CA PRO A 87 -13.11 -9.24 2.99
C PRO A 87 -14.03 -8.38 2.12
N MET A 88 -13.81 -8.44 0.81
CA MET A 88 -14.63 -7.72 -0.18
C MET A 88 -16.11 -8.15 -0.14
N LEU A 89 -16.36 -9.41 0.23
CA LEU A 89 -17.67 -10.03 0.29
C LEU A 89 -18.07 -10.31 1.74
N CYS A 90 -19.38 -10.30 2.00
CA CYS A 90 -19.93 -10.56 3.32
C CYS A 90 -21.28 -11.28 3.25
N ARG A 91 -21.68 -11.88 4.39
CA ARG A 91 -23.04 -12.38 4.60
C ARG A 91 -24.02 -11.23 4.82
N LYS A 92 -25.29 -11.44 4.46
CA LYS A 92 -26.36 -10.46 4.68
C LYS A 92 -26.42 -10.01 6.14
N ASP A 93 -26.57 -8.71 6.35
CA ASP A 93 -26.58 -8.05 7.68
C ASP A 93 -25.36 -8.37 8.57
N HIS A 94 -24.25 -8.88 8.00
CA HIS A 94 -23.10 -9.40 8.74
C HIS A 94 -23.45 -10.51 9.76
N LYS A 95 -24.55 -11.25 9.53
CA LYS A 95 -25.00 -12.34 10.40
C LYS A 95 -24.42 -13.67 9.92
N LYS A 96 -23.86 -14.44 10.85
CA LYS A 96 -23.29 -15.77 10.56
C LYS A 96 -24.31 -16.76 9.98
N GLU A 97 -25.59 -16.62 10.37
CA GLU A 97 -26.69 -17.49 9.93
C GLU A 97 -27.24 -17.15 8.53
N SER A 98 -26.83 -16.03 7.94
CA SER A 98 -27.40 -15.53 6.69
C SER A 98 -26.57 -15.91 5.47
N THR A 99 -27.21 -16.04 4.30
CA THR A 99 -26.52 -16.31 3.03
C THR A 99 -25.65 -15.13 2.58
N LEU A 100 -24.84 -15.35 1.54
CA LEU A 100 -24.01 -14.32 0.92
C LEU A 100 -24.87 -13.13 0.45
N GLN A 101 -24.38 -11.92 0.67
CA GLN A 101 -25.08 -10.72 0.24
C GLN A 101 -24.88 -10.49 -1.27
N LEU A 102 -25.90 -10.78 -2.08
CA LEU A 102 -25.83 -10.59 -3.53
C LEU A 102 -26.61 -9.36 -4.05
N ASP A 103 -27.64 -8.90 -3.31
CA ASP A 103 -28.62 -7.91 -3.79
C ASP A 103 -28.00 -6.58 -4.27
N ASP A 104 -26.95 -6.11 -3.62
CA ASP A 104 -26.22 -4.87 -3.94
C ASP A 104 -24.72 -5.10 -4.24
N ARG A 105 -24.37 -6.33 -4.68
CA ARG A 105 -22.97 -6.72 -4.98
C ARG A 105 -22.25 -5.69 -5.85
N ALA A 106 -22.81 -5.36 -7.02
CA ALA A 106 -22.16 -4.46 -7.98
C ALA A 106 -21.85 -3.08 -7.38
N ALA A 107 -22.76 -2.53 -6.56
CA ALA A 107 -22.56 -1.26 -5.89
C ALA A 107 -21.47 -1.33 -4.82
N ARG A 108 -21.39 -2.43 -4.04
CA ARG A 108 -20.34 -2.63 -3.05
C ARG A 108 -18.97 -2.86 -3.68
N VAL A 109 -18.90 -3.70 -4.72
CA VAL A 109 -17.70 -3.93 -5.53
C VAL A 109 -17.17 -2.60 -6.08
N ALA A 110 -18.04 -1.82 -6.73
CA ALA A 110 -17.67 -0.51 -7.26
C ALA A 110 -17.21 0.46 -6.16
N LYS A 111 -17.83 0.43 -4.98
CA LYS A 111 -17.40 1.23 -3.83
C LYS A 111 -16.01 0.83 -3.34
N THR A 112 -15.73 -0.46 -3.19
CA THR A 112 -14.40 -0.97 -2.82
C THR A 112 -13.35 -0.54 -3.82
N TYR A 113 -13.61 -0.71 -5.12
CA TYR A 113 -12.70 -0.27 -6.17
C TYR A 113 -12.48 1.23 -6.20
N ASN A 114 -13.51 2.04 -5.98
CA ASN A 114 -13.37 3.49 -5.87
C ASN A 114 -12.49 3.89 -4.67
N ASN A 115 -12.59 3.18 -3.54
CA ASN A 115 -11.74 3.44 -2.38
C ASN A 115 -10.28 3.07 -2.67
N LEU A 116 -10.02 1.89 -3.24
CA LEU A 116 -8.69 1.47 -3.67
C LEU A 116 -8.06 2.47 -4.63
N ARG A 117 -8.82 2.97 -5.62
CA ARG A 117 -8.36 4.01 -6.55
C ARG A 117 -7.95 5.30 -5.84
N LYS A 118 -8.75 5.77 -4.87
CA LYS A 118 -8.42 6.98 -4.08
C LYS A 118 -7.19 6.79 -3.20
N ASP A 119 -7.04 5.62 -2.60
CA ASP A 119 -5.85 5.29 -1.82
C ASP A 119 -4.62 5.23 -2.74
N GLY A 120 -4.76 4.63 -3.92
CA GLY A 120 -3.75 4.64 -4.97
C GLY A 120 -3.34 6.06 -5.39
N GLU A 121 -4.29 6.94 -5.67
CA GLU A 121 -4.03 8.37 -5.94
C GLU A 121 -3.26 9.03 -4.79
N THR A 122 -3.62 8.71 -3.55
CA THR A 122 -2.92 9.22 -2.35
C THR A 122 -1.47 8.71 -2.28
N ILE A 123 -1.24 7.42 -2.52
CA ILE A 123 0.10 6.81 -2.57
C ILE A 123 0.96 7.50 -3.63
N HIS A 124 0.44 7.68 -4.85
CA HIS A 124 1.13 8.39 -5.93
C HIS A 124 1.48 9.84 -5.54
N ASN A 125 0.56 10.58 -4.92
CA ASN A 125 0.81 11.94 -4.45
C ASN A 125 1.92 11.99 -3.38
N LEU A 126 1.91 11.05 -2.43
CA LEU A 126 2.93 10.96 -1.38
C LEU A 126 4.31 10.60 -1.97
N LEU A 127 4.36 9.77 -3.02
CA LEU A 127 5.60 9.47 -3.75
C LEU A 127 6.15 10.71 -4.48
N GLN A 128 5.28 11.51 -5.10
CA GLN A 128 5.70 12.78 -5.71
C GLN A 128 6.22 13.78 -4.66
N GLU A 129 5.60 13.82 -3.48
CA GLU A 129 6.13 14.60 -2.36
C GLU A 129 7.52 14.08 -1.93
N ASN A 130 7.69 12.76 -1.83
CA ASN A 130 8.96 12.13 -1.45
C ASN A 130 10.09 12.40 -2.45
N LEU A 131 9.79 12.43 -3.75
CA LEU A 131 10.75 12.83 -4.79
C LEU A 131 11.34 14.22 -4.50
N ILE A 132 10.48 15.18 -4.13
CA ILE A 132 10.88 16.55 -3.81
C ILE A 132 11.62 16.60 -2.46
N LEU A 133 11.10 15.92 -1.43
CA LEU A 133 11.70 15.90 -0.09
C LEU A 133 13.11 15.31 -0.11
N LEU A 134 13.33 14.25 -0.88
CA LEU A 134 14.63 13.60 -1.01
C LEU A 134 15.54 14.27 -2.04
N ALA A 135 15.08 15.34 -2.70
CA ALA A 135 15.80 16.03 -3.77
C ALA A 135 16.32 15.07 -4.86
N ALA A 136 15.53 14.04 -5.16
CA ALA A 136 15.93 12.95 -6.04
C ALA A 136 15.68 13.30 -7.52
N ASP A 137 16.52 12.75 -8.39
CA ASP A 137 16.31 12.79 -9.84
C ASP A 137 15.38 11.63 -10.23
N SER A 138 14.24 11.96 -10.84
CA SER A 138 13.22 10.99 -11.24
C SER A 138 13.70 9.98 -12.28
N SER A 139 14.80 10.27 -12.98
CA SER A 139 15.41 9.36 -13.96
C SER A 139 16.52 8.47 -13.38
N SER A 140 16.97 8.75 -12.15
CA SER A 140 18.08 8.05 -11.51
C SER A 140 17.72 6.62 -11.10
N ASP A 141 18.70 5.72 -11.14
CA ASP A 141 18.51 4.34 -10.71
C ASP A 141 18.24 4.23 -9.20
N ALA A 142 18.76 5.18 -8.40
CA ALA A 142 18.45 5.28 -6.98
C ALA A 142 16.96 5.55 -6.74
N TRP A 143 16.34 6.43 -7.54
CA TRP A 143 14.92 6.71 -7.44
C TRP A 143 14.08 5.51 -7.90
N LYS A 144 14.49 4.81 -8.97
CA LYS A 144 13.82 3.58 -9.42
C LYS A 144 13.86 2.50 -8.35
N ALA A 145 14.99 2.29 -7.68
CA ALA A 145 15.11 1.34 -6.58
C ALA A 145 14.21 1.73 -5.39
N TYR A 146 14.06 3.03 -5.10
CA TYR A 146 13.11 3.51 -4.10
C TYR A 146 11.65 3.26 -4.51
N LEU A 147 11.31 3.44 -5.78
CA LEU A 147 9.98 3.10 -6.30
C LEU A 147 9.71 1.61 -6.22
N GLU A 148 10.67 0.75 -6.58
CA GLU A 148 10.56 -0.72 -6.44
C GLU A 148 10.32 -1.14 -4.98
N TYR A 149 11.01 -0.51 -4.03
CA TYR A 149 10.76 -0.75 -2.61
C TYR A 149 9.30 -0.48 -2.20
N VAL A 150 8.73 0.65 -2.64
CA VAL A 150 7.32 0.97 -2.35
C VAL A 150 6.38 0.07 -3.17
N ASP A 151 6.77 -0.31 -4.39
CA ASP A 151 6.01 -1.22 -5.27
C ASP A 151 5.82 -2.59 -4.62
N ASP A 152 6.88 -3.15 -4.04
CA ASP A 152 6.83 -4.42 -3.30
C ASP A 152 5.87 -4.34 -2.10
N MET A 153 5.84 -3.20 -1.40
CA MET A 153 4.88 -2.99 -0.30
C MET A 153 3.43 -2.99 -0.80
N VAL A 154 3.17 -2.38 -1.97
CA VAL A 154 1.84 -2.36 -2.57
C VAL A 154 1.43 -3.76 -3.02
N VAL A 155 2.36 -4.55 -3.57
CA VAL A 155 2.14 -5.98 -3.90
C VAL A 155 1.70 -6.76 -2.66
N GLU A 156 2.43 -6.63 -1.54
CA GLU A 156 2.07 -7.30 -0.28
C GLU A 156 0.71 -6.84 0.27
N GLY A 157 0.38 -5.55 0.12
CA GLY A 157 -0.92 -5.00 0.47
C GLY A 157 -2.07 -5.64 -0.31
N PHE A 158 -1.92 -5.77 -1.63
CA PHE A 158 -2.91 -6.46 -2.46
C PHE A 158 -2.98 -7.96 -2.19
N PHE A 159 -1.82 -8.61 -2.02
CA PHE A 159 -1.76 -10.02 -1.64
C PHE A 159 -2.55 -10.29 -0.36
N SER A 160 -2.37 -9.45 0.66
CA SER A 160 -3.10 -9.54 1.92
C SER A 160 -4.60 -9.33 1.73
N ALA A 161 -5.00 -8.32 0.95
CA ALA A 161 -6.41 -8.01 0.71
C ALA A 161 -7.17 -9.11 -0.06
N VAL A 162 -6.52 -9.67 -1.08
CA VAL A 162 -7.03 -10.81 -1.86
C VAL A 162 -7.10 -12.04 -0.95
N SER A 163 -6.04 -12.32 -0.19
CA SER A 163 -5.99 -13.48 0.72
C SER A 163 -7.11 -13.44 1.75
N THR A 164 -7.34 -12.31 2.43
CA THR A 164 -8.45 -12.16 3.38
C THR A 164 -9.81 -12.42 2.73
N SER A 165 -9.99 -11.98 1.47
CA SER A 165 -11.25 -12.20 0.74
C SER A 165 -11.43 -13.66 0.31
N LEU A 166 -10.35 -14.39 0.02
CA LEU A 166 -10.38 -15.83 -0.28
C LEU A 166 -10.55 -16.67 0.99
N GLU A 167 -9.92 -16.27 2.10
CA GLU A 167 -10.11 -16.89 3.41
C GLU A 167 -11.58 -16.83 3.83
N PHE A 168 -12.29 -15.74 3.56
CA PHE A 168 -13.73 -15.67 3.79
C PHE A 168 -14.49 -16.83 3.11
N PHE A 169 -14.14 -17.19 1.88
CA PHE A 169 -14.77 -18.32 1.19
C PHE A 169 -14.43 -19.65 1.85
N ILE A 170 -13.15 -19.87 2.17
CA ILE A 170 -12.69 -21.10 2.84
C ILE A 170 -13.41 -21.25 4.17
N GLU A 171 -13.35 -20.22 5.02
CA GLU A 171 -13.96 -20.22 6.34
C GLU A 171 -15.46 -20.49 6.26
N ASN A 172 -16.17 -19.96 5.26
CA ASN A 172 -17.63 -20.08 5.16
C ASN A 172 -18.14 -21.31 4.38
N MET A 173 -17.25 -22.06 3.73
CA MET A 173 -17.60 -23.26 2.95
C MET A 173 -16.89 -24.53 3.45
N GLU A 174 -16.01 -24.42 4.45
CA GLU A 174 -15.41 -25.59 5.08
C GLU A 174 -16.49 -26.41 5.82
N GLY A 175 -16.45 -27.74 5.65
CA GLY A 175 -17.52 -28.69 6.02
C GLY A 175 -17.73 -28.92 7.51
N SER A 176 -17.62 -27.88 8.34
CA SER A 176 -17.91 -27.98 9.78
C SER A 176 -19.41 -28.15 10.03
N LEU A 177 -19.77 -29.04 10.95
CA LEU A 177 -21.15 -29.49 11.25
C LEU A 177 -22.14 -28.40 11.72
N ARG A 178 -21.73 -27.12 11.81
CA ARG A 178 -22.52 -26.02 12.39
C ARG A 178 -22.54 -24.74 11.55
N GLN A 179 -22.09 -24.81 10.31
CA GLN A 179 -22.00 -23.61 9.48
C GLN A 179 -23.27 -23.40 8.65
N ALA A 180 -23.84 -22.20 8.75
CA ALA A 180 -24.97 -21.84 7.92
C ALA A 180 -24.55 -21.78 6.44
N PRO A 181 -25.42 -22.21 5.51
CA PRO A 181 -25.10 -22.22 4.09
C PRO A 181 -24.70 -20.83 3.60
N LEU A 182 -23.69 -20.76 2.73
CA LEU A 182 -23.25 -19.51 2.12
C LEU A 182 -24.10 -19.15 0.90
N PHE A 183 -24.51 -20.15 0.11
CA PHE A 183 -25.31 -19.98 -1.09
C PHE A 183 -26.69 -20.61 -0.91
N GLU A 184 -27.67 -20.08 -1.63
CA GLU A 184 -29.03 -20.63 -1.74
C GLU A 184 -29.37 -20.90 -3.21
N ALA A 185 -30.12 -21.97 -3.45
CA ALA A 185 -30.70 -22.28 -4.74
C ALA A 185 -32.17 -22.65 -4.58
N GLN A 186 -33.01 -22.16 -5.48
CA GLN A 186 -34.45 -22.44 -5.49
C GLN A 186 -34.73 -23.62 -6.40
N MET A 187 -35.40 -24.65 -5.88
CA MET A 187 -35.88 -25.78 -6.67
C MET A 187 -37.27 -25.44 -7.22
N LEU A 188 -37.39 -25.44 -8.55
CA LEU A 188 -38.60 -25.07 -9.29
C LEU A 188 -39.10 -26.27 -10.11
N LEU A 189 -40.39 -26.57 -10.02
CA LEU A 189 -41.03 -27.54 -10.90
C LEU A 189 -41.55 -26.82 -12.15
N MET A 190 -40.85 -26.96 -13.26
CA MET A 190 -41.19 -26.35 -14.55
C MET A 190 -41.83 -27.40 -15.46
N GLY A 191 -43.16 -27.49 -15.42
CA GLY A 191 -43.89 -28.55 -16.11
C GLY A 191 -43.70 -29.91 -15.43
N SER A 192 -42.96 -30.82 -16.07
CA SER A 192 -42.60 -32.13 -15.51
C SER A 192 -41.11 -32.26 -15.14
N GLU A 193 -40.35 -31.19 -15.28
CA GLU A 193 -38.91 -31.15 -14.99
C GLU A 193 -38.62 -30.35 -13.72
N ILE A 194 -37.64 -30.81 -12.94
CA ILE A 194 -37.09 -30.07 -11.81
C ILE A 194 -35.93 -29.21 -12.34
N LYS A 195 -35.98 -27.89 -12.08
CA LYS A 195 -34.92 -26.93 -12.40
C LYS A 195 -34.46 -26.21 -11.14
N PHE A 196 -33.21 -25.78 -11.11
CA PHE A 196 -32.65 -24.97 -10.03
C PHE A 196 -32.39 -23.55 -10.49
N LYS A 197 -32.56 -22.57 -9.59
CA LYS A 197 -32.19 -21.18 -9.80
C LYS A 197 -31.34 -20.65 -8.64
N PRO A 198 -30.06 -20.29 -8.85
CA PRO A 198 -29.31 -20.41 -10.12
C PRO A 198 -29.14 -21.88 -10.54
N SER A 199 -28.79 -22.11 -11.80
CA SER A 199 -28.54 -23.45 -12.32
C SER A 199 -27.37 -24.11 -11.58
N LEU A 200 -27.47 -25.41 -11.30
CA LEU A 200 -26.41 -26.20 -10.68
C LEU A 200 -25.60 -27.01 -11.71
N ASP A 201 -25.98 -26.91 -12.98
CA ASP A 201 -25.22 -27.49 -14.08
C ASP A 201 -23.93 -26.68 -14.31
N ARG A 202 -22.84 -27.39 -14.63
CA ARG A 202 -21.54 -26.77 -14.91
C ARG A 202 -21.47 -26.18 -16.30
N ASP A 203 -22.24 -26.74 -17.23
CA ASP A 203 -22.23 -26.32 -18.63
C ASP A 203 -23.19 -25.14 -18.88
N ASP A 204 -23.92 -24.71 -17.85
CA ASP A 204 -24.84 -23.58 -17.91
C ASP A 204 -24.12 -22.26 -17.56
N GLY A 205 -23.95 -21.40 -18.56
CA GLY A 205 -23.19 -20.16 -18.46
C GLY A 205 -23.83 -19.04 -17.62
N ASP A 206 -25.00 -19.28 -17.02
CA ASP A 206 -25.65 -18.38 -16.04
C ASP A 206 -25.97 -19.12 -14.73
N GLY A 207 -25.12 -20.11 -14.39
CA GLY A 207 -25.26 -20.98 -13.24
C GLY A 207 -24.50 -20.52 -11.99
N LEU A 208 -24.56 -21.35 -10.95
CA LEU A 208 -23.83 -21.14 -9.69
C LEU A 208 -22.31 -21.06 -9.91
N TYR A 209 -21.77 -21.82 -10.86
CA TYR A 209 -20.34 -21.84 -11.16
C TYR A 209 -19.87 -20.51 -11.73
N GLU A 210 -20.57 -19.97 -12.74
CA GLU A 210 -20.29 -18.63 -13.28
C GLU A 210 -20.38 -17.57 -12.18
N LEU A 211 -21.41 -17.62 -11.33
CA LEU A 211 -21.53 -16.69 -10.20
C LEU A 211 -20.30 -16.73 -9.27
N VAL A 212 -19.79 -17.93 -8.95
CA VAL A 212 -18.60 -18.06 -8.11
C VAL A 212 -17.35 -17.54 -8.83
N GLU A 213 -17.19 -17.84 -10.12
CA GLU A 213 -16.09 -17.32 -10.93
C GLU A 213 -16.11 -15.79 -11.00
N GLU A 214 -17.29 -15.18 -11.19
CA GLU A 214 -17.43 -13.73 -11.17
C GLU A 214 -17.08 -13.12 -9.81
N LEU A 215 -17.49 -13.76 -8.71
CA LEU A 215 -17.17 -13.31 -7.35
C LEU A 215 -15.66 -13.37 -7.08
N LEU A 216 -15.00 -14.44 -7.51
CA LEU A 216 -13.54 -14.56 -7.42
C LEU A 216 -12.86 -13.54 -8.33
N GLY A 217 -13.38 -13.35 -9.55
CA GLY A 217 -12.93 -12.33 -10.48
C GLY A 217 -12.98 -10.93 -9.90
N ASP A 218 -14.03 -10.58 -9.15
CA ASP A 218 -14.12 -9.31 -8.44
C ASP A 218 -13.00 -9.15 -7.40
N VAL A 219 -12.69 -10.20 -6.66
CA VAL A 219 -11.63 -10.21 -5.65
C VAL A 219 -10.26 -10.00 -6.30
N PHE A 220 -9.93 -10.77 -7.34
CA PHE A 220 -8.64 -10.64 -8.02
C PHE A 220 -8.47 -9.28 -8.72
N LYS A 221 -9.55 -8.73 -9.30
CA LYS A 221 -9.53 -7.40 -9.93
C LYS A 221 -9.27 -6.24 -8.96
N MET A 222 -9.17 -6.48 -7.65
CA MET A 222 -8.72 -5.46 -6.69
C MET A 222 -7.34 -4.91 -7.05
N SER A 223 -6.41 -5.77 -7.50
CA SER A 223 -5.03 -5.37 -7.83
C SER A 223 -4.92 -4.56 -9.14
N ALA A 224 -5.92 -4.67 -10.01
CA ALA A 224 -6.05 -3.82 -11.21
C ALA A 224 -6.57 -2.40 -10.91
N GLN A 225 -6.95 -2.09 -9.66
CA GLN A 225 -7.55 -0.80 -9.33
C GLN A 225 -6.53 0.32 -9.12
N VAL A 226 -5.25 0.02 -8.98
CA VAL A 226 -4.21 1.01 -8.72
C VAL A 226 -3.12 0.89 -9.77
N LYS A 227 -2.78 2.02 -10.40
CA LYS A 227 -1.64 2.08 -11.33
C LYS A 227 -0.36 1.76 -10.59
N ARG A 228 0.51 0.98 -11.22
CA ARG A 228 1.79 0.58 -10.65
C ARG A 228 2.66 1.80 -10.31
N VAL A 229 3.32 1.77 -9.16
CA VAL A 229 4.12 2.91 -8.69
C VAL A 229 5.53 2.92 -9.27
N ALA A 230 6.02 1.77 -9.73
CA ALA A 230 7.27 1.60 -10.46
C ALA A 230 7.02 1.46 -11.99
N PRO A 231 6.81 2.57 -12.74
CA PRO A 231 6.43 2.50 -14.15
C PRO A 231 7.51 1.91 -15.06
N HIS A 232 8.77 1.88 -14.62
CA HIS A 232 9.88 1.30 -15.37
C HIS A 232 9.81 -0.24 -15.45
N LEU A 233 8.99 -0.89 -14.62
CA LEU A 233 8.74 -2.33 -14.70
C LEU A 233 7.85 -2.73 -15.89
N SER A 234 7.30 -1.75 -16.64
CA SER A 234 6.48 -1.99 -17.84
C SER A 234 5.19 -2.80 -17.61
N VAL A 235 4.71 -2.84 -16.36
CA VAL A 235 3.41 -3.40 -15.97
C VAL A 235 2.52 -2.23 -15.53
N GLU A 236 1.28 -2.17 -16.03
CA GLU A 236 0.38 -1.02 -15.79
C GLU A 236 -0.20 -1.01 -14.38
N ASP A 237 -0.55 -2.17 -13.84
CA ASP A 237 -1.16 -2.36 -12.53
C ASP A 237 -0.55 -3.59 -11.81
N TYR A 238 -1.23 -4.08 -10.76
CA TYR A 238 -0.77 -5.19 -9.93
C TYR A 238 -1.50 -6.51 -10.23
N GLN A 239 -2.18 -6.63 -11.37
CA GLN A 239 -2.84 -7.87 -11.79
C GLN A 239 -1.87 -8.84 -12.50
#